data_AF-A0A2N5KA92-F1
#
_entry.id   AF-A0A2N5KA92-F1
#
_cell.length_a   1.000
_cell.length_b   1.000
_cell.length_c   1.000
_cell.angle_alpha   90.00
_cell.angle_beta   90.00
_cell.angle_gamma   90.00
#
_symmetry.space_group_name_H-M   'P 1'
#
loop_
_entity.id
_entity.type
_entity.pdbx_description
1 polymer ?
#
loop_
_entity_poly.entity_id
_entity_poly.type
_entity_poly.pdbx_seq_one_letter_code
_entity_poly.pdbx_strand_id
1 'polypeptide(L)'
;MTSNNMNRQRGFTLVEVIVVIPMLAIVVAILITFMVNIYASLLSKNDRLQLEANAQNALFNTRDDLLSAVRFSGKIQSDTNDLYAPAGGWDAIEDNALIIYESSYTKNRQSSDRQLIYKKDMPHACDSSLLYENQYSTNTLILFVNNKKLYRRILIPDQSNNCLTTFRQQTCPPEVGSCPSDSIIAENVKELKLRYFRRNNNQEEIDAATLLASPSFFVQISRVELSLTLEKMVNAEPVTVNAKIDIKKVE
;
A
#
# COMPACT_ATOMS: atom_id res chain seq x y z
N MET A 1 77.97 -29.19 12.43
CA MET A 1 76.50 -29.26 12.33
C MET A 1 75.98 -28.33 13.42
N THR A 2 75.34 -27.18 13.19
CA THR A 2 74.40 -26.74 12.15
C THR A 2 74.55 -25.23 11.91
N SER A 3 74.30 -24.83 10.66
CA SER A 3 74.41 -23.49 10.08
C SER A 3 73.65 -22.40 10.85
N ASN A 4 74.34 -21.33 11.27
CA ASN A 4 73.73 -20.05 11.61
C ASN A 4 73.39 -19.33 10.30
N ASN A 5 72.13 -19.43 9.86
CA ASN A 5 71.58 -18.55 8.84
C ASN A 5 71.48 -17.12 9.39
N MET A 6 72.53 -16.31 9.22
CA MET A 6 72.42 -14.86 9.35
C MET A 6 71.50 -14.36 8.24
N ASN A 7 70.25 -14.07 8.61
CA ASN A 7 69.28 -13.39 7.77
C ASN A 7 69.87 -12.07 7.26
N ARG A 8 70.31 -12.04 6.00
CA ARG A 8 70.65 -10.81 5.27
C ARG A 8 69.37 -9.97 5.12
N GLN A 9 69.13 -9.05 6.05
CA GLN A 9 68.16 -7.97 5.84
C GLN A 9 68.78 -6.99 4.85
N ARG A 10 68.35 -7.06 3.59
CA ARG A 10 68.63 -6.03 2.58
C ARG A 10 67.76 -4.82 2.91
N GLY A 11 68.37 -3.71 3.31
CA GLY A 11 67.69 -2.43 3.48
C GLY A 11 67.32 -1.80 2.15
N PHE A 12 66.26 -0.99 2.13
CA PHE A 12 65.82 -0.24 0.95
C PHE A 12 66.78 0.89 0.61
N THR A 13 67.03 1.13 -0.68
CA THR A 13 67.79 2.30 -1.13
C THR A 13 66.90 3.55 -1.16
N LEU A 14 67.47 4.73 -0.92
CA LEU A 14 66.72 6.01 -0.91
C LEU A 14 65.88 6.22 -2.19
N VAL A 15 66.45 5.82 -3.33
CA VAL A 15 65.79 5.91 -4.65
C VAL A 15 64.58 4.99 -4.73
N GLU A 16 64.66 3.79 -4.18
CA GLU A 16 63.55 2.83 -4.10
C GLU A 16 62.39 3.40 -3.27
N VAL A 17 62.71 4.04 -2.13
CA VAL A 17 61.68 4.65 -1.26
C VAL A 17 60.99 5.83 -1.96
N ILE A 18 61.74 6.67 -2.69
CA ILE A 18 61.18 7.82 -3.42
C ILE A 18 60.24 7.39 -4.55
N VAL A 19 60.47 6.21 -5.16
CA VAL A 19 59.61 5.69 -6.24
C VAL A 19 58.41 4.89 -5.69
N VAL A 20 58.58 4.15 -4.60
CA VAL A 20 57.52 3.29 -4.04
C VAL A 20 56.41 4.10 -3.37
N ILE A 21 56.74 5.19 -2.67
CA ILE A 21 55.74 6.04 -1.99
C ILE A 21 54.67 6.58 -2.95
N PRO A 22 55.01 7.24 -4.08
CA PRO A 22 53.99 7.75 -5.00
C PRO A 22 53.20 6.63 -5.69
N MET A 23 53.84 5.49 -6.00
CA MET A 23 53.10 4.32 -6.52
C MET A 23 52.08 3.80 -5.52
N LEU A 24 52.46 3.66 -4.24
CA LEU A 24 51.55 3.26 -3.17
C LEU A 24 50.40 4.26 -3.01
N ALA A 25 50.70 5.56 -3.05
CA ALA A 25 49.69 6.61 -2.92
C ALA A 25 48.63 6.53 -4.04
N ILE A 26 49.05 6.28 -5.29
CA ILE A 26 48.13 6.09 -6.42
C ILE A 26 47.25 4.86 -6.21
N VAL A 27 47.85 3.73 -5.78
CA VAL A 27 47.09 2.50 -5.52
C VAL A 27 46.07 2.71 -4.41
N VAL A 28 46.44 3.38 -3.32
CA VAL A 28 45.53 3.71 -2.21
C VAL A 28 44.40 4.62 -2.68
N ALA A 29 44.67 5.64 -3.50
CA ALA A 29 43.64 6.52 -4.04
C ALA A 29 42.62 5.78 -4.91
N ILE A 30 43.09 4.84 -5.76
CA ILE A 30 42.23 3.98 -6.58
C ILE A 30 41.36 3.08 -5.69
N LEU A 31 41.96 2.45 -4.68
CA LEU A 31 41.23 1.58 -3.75
C LEU A 31 40.16 2.33 -2.96
N ILE A 32 40.45 3.54 -2.47
CA ILE A 32 39.46 4.38 -1.77
C ILE A 32 38.29 4.70 -2.70
N THR A 33 38.56 5.12 -3.93
CA THR A 33 37.52 5.46 -4.92
C THR A 33 36.64 4.24 -5.24
N PHE A 34 37.27 3.08 -5.43
CA PHE A 34 36.56 1.82 -5.66
C PHE A 34 35.67 1.42 -4.47
N MET A 35 36.19 1.55 -3.25
CA MET A 35 35.44 1.23 -2.03
C MET A 35 34.23 2.14 -1.84
N VAL A 36 34.38 3.45 -2.10
CA VAL A 36 33.27 4.42 -2.04
C VAL A 36 32.18 4.04 -3.05
N ASN A 37 32.56 3.69 -4.28
CA ASN A 37 31.60 3.29 -5.32
C ASN A 37 30.86 1.99 -4.96
N ILE A 38 31.55 0.99 -4.41
CA ILE A 38 30.91 -0.24 -3.92
C ILE A 38 29.94 0.07 -2.80
N TYR A 39 30.35 0.88 -1.84
CA TYR A 39 29.51 1.21 -0.68
C TYR A 39 28.23 1.96 -1.12
N ALA A 40 28.37 2.93 -2.02
CA ALA A 40 27.23 3.63 -2.60
C ALA A 40 26.28 2.66 -3.34
N SER A 41 26.83 1.73 -4.13
CA SER A 41 26.04 0.70 -4.82
C SER A 41 25.32 -0.23 -3.83
N LEU A 42 25.99 -0.63 -2.75
CA LEU A 42 25.42 -1.53 -1.74
C LEU A 42 24.29 -0.87 -0.96
N LEU A 43 24.44 0.42 -0.60
CA LEU A 43 23.37 1.19 0.02
C LEU A 43 22.14 1.30 -0.88
N SER A 44 22.33 1.68 -2.15
CA SER A 44 21.24 1.78 -3.13
C SER A 44 20.51 0.45 -3.32
N LYS A 45 21.25 -0.67 -3.38
CA LYS A 45 20.67 -2.02 -3.44
C LYS A 45 19.87 -2.37 -2.19
N ASN A 46 20.39 -2.05 -1.00
CA ASN A 46 19.69 -2.33 0.26
C ASN A 46 18.38 -1.53 0.36
N ASP A 47 18.41 -0.24 0.05
CA ASP A 47 17.22 0.61 0.03
C ASP A 47 16.20 0.15 -1.01
N ARG A 48 16.66 -0.28 -2.19
CA ARG A 48 15.79 -0.88 -3.21
C ARG A 48 15.08 -2.14 -2.69
N LEU A 49 15.81 -3.04 -2.04
CA LEU A 49 15.22 -4.26 -1.47
C LEU A 49 14.19 -3.94 -0.38
N GLN A 50 14.44 -2.92 0.45
CA GLN A 50 13.46 -2.46 1.42
C GLN A 50 12.20 -1.88 0.75
N LEU A 51 12.36 -1.08 -0.30
CA LEU A 51 11.23 -0.57 -1.07
C LEU A 51 10.44 -1.70 -1.76
N GLU A 52 11.12 -2.72 -2.31
CA GLU A 52 10.48 -3.91 -2.86
C GLU A 52 9.68 -4.67 -1.80
N ALA A 53 10.27 -4.92 -0.63
CA ALA A 53 9.56 -5.56 0.48
C ALA A 53 8.35 -4.75 0.94
N ASN A 54 8.49 -3.43 1.08
CA ASN A 54 7.41 -2.52 1.48
C ASN A 54 6.29 -2.49 0.44
N ALA A 55 6.62 -2.42 -0.85
CA ALA A 55 5.63 -2.44 -1.92
C ALA A 55 4.87 -3.76 -1.95
N GLN A 56 5.57 -4.90 -1.80
CA GLN A 56 4.91 -6.21 -1.73
C GLN A 56 3.99 -6.31 -0.50
N ASN A 57 4.46 -5.93 0.69
CA ASN A 57 3.66 -5.95 1.91
C ASN A 57 2.41 -5.05 1.80
N ALA A 58 2.55 -3.87 1.19
CA ALA A 58 1.44 -2.97 0.90
C ALA A 58 0.38 -3.63 0.01
N LEU A 59 0.80 -4.30 -1.06
CA LEU A 59 -0.10 -5.03 -1.95
C LEU A 59 -0.74 -6.25 -1.28
N PHE A 60 0.00 -6.99 -0.45
CA PHE A 60 -0.56 -8.11 0.32
C PHE A 60 -1.63 -7.65 1.31
N ASN A 61 -1.38 -6.57 2.06
CA ASN A 61 -2.36 -5.99 2.97
C ASN A 61 -3.62 -5.51 2.22
N THR A 62 -3.42 -4.86 1.07
CA THR A 62 -4.52 -4.38 0.22
C THR A 62 -5.31 -5.54 -0.39
N ARG A 63 -4.65 -6.67 -0.68
CA ARG A 63 -5.30 -7.87 -1.20
C ARG A 63 -6.34 -8.44 -0.25
N ASP A 64 -6.04 -8.50 1.04
CA ASP A 64 -7.00 -9.03 2.02
C ASP A 64 -8.27 -8.16 2.13
N ASP A 65 -8.11 -6.84 2.04
CA ASP A 65 -9.25 -5.92 1.98
C ASP A 65 -10.08 -6.15 0.69
N LEU A 66 -9.41 -6.35 -0.43
CA LEU A 66 -10.05 -6.58 -1.72
C LEU A 66 -10.75 -7.94 -1.84
N LEU A 67 -10.25 -8.98 -1.18
CA LEU A 67 -10.91 -10.29 -1.15
C LEU A 67 -12.24 -10.26 -0.39
N SER A 68 -12.41 -9.32 0.53
CA SER A 68 -13.64 -9.10 1.28
C SER A 68 -14.61 -8.12 0.63
N ALA A 69 -14.22 -7.54 -0.51
CA ALA A 69 -15.01 -6.58 -1.24
C ALA A 69 -16.28 -7.23 -1.77
N VAL A 70 -17.45 -6.74 -1.34
CA VAL A 70 -18.71 -7.10 -1.98
C VAL A 70 -18.98 -6.25 -3.21
N ARG A 71 -18.38 -5.06 -3.31
CA ARG A 71 -18.56 -4.15 -4.45
C ARG A 71 -17.49 -3.06 -4.50
N PHE A 72 -17.16 -2.62 -5.71
CA PHE A 72 -16.43 -1.36 -5.97
C PHE A 72 -17.40 -0.21 -6.17
N SER A 73 -17.01 0.99 -5.76
CA SER A 73 -17.85 2.19 -5.84
C SER A 73 -17.06 3.40 -6.32
N GLY A 74 -17.76 4.36 -6.92
CA GLY A 74 -17.20 5.66 -7.28
C GLY A 74 -17.31 6.70 -6.17
N LYS A 75 -18.21 6.50 -5.20
CA LYS A 75 -18.50 7.40 -4.07
C LYS A 75 -18.64 6.56 -2.80
N ILE A 76 -18.65 7.20 -1.63
CA ILE A 76 -19.01 6.56 -0.35
C ILE A 76 -20.52 6.25 -0.28
N GLN A 77 -20.93 5.42 0.68
CA GLN A 77 -22.35 5.10 0.88
C GLN A 77 -23.11 6.31 1.43
N SER A 78 -24.39 6.43 1.09
CA SER A 78 -25.24 7.58 1.46
C SER A 78 -25.53 7.67 2.96
N ASP A 79 -25.41 6.57 3.69
CA ASP A 79 -25.63 6.43 5.12
C ASP A 79 -24.32 6.50 5.93
N THR A 80 -23.22 6.87 5.26
CA THR A 80 -21.89 6.99 5.83
C THR A 80 -21.46 8.46 5.75
N ASN A 81 -20.82 8.96 6.80
CA ASN A 81 -20.35 10.35 6.85
C ASN A 81 -18.85 10.41 7.15
N ASP A 82 -18.15 11.29 6.44
CA ASP A 82 -16.74 11.59 6.67
C ASP A 82 -16.54 13.11 6.71
N LEU A 83 -16.35 13.64 7.91
CA LEU A 83 -16.10 15.07 8.14
C LEU A 83 -14.75 15.53 7.56
N TYR A 84 -13.85 14.60 7.25
CA TYR A 84 -12.50 14.86 6.77
C TYR A 84 -12.29 14.34 5.35
N ALA A 85 -13.38 14.21 4.58
CA ALA A 85 -13.30 13.92 3.15
C ALA A 85 -12.72 15.13 2.38
N PRO A 86 -12.21 14.92 1.16
CA PRO A 86 -11.89 15.99 0.23
C PRO A 86 -13.09 16.93 -0.01
N ALA A 87 -12.83 18.14 -0.50
CA ALA A 87 -13.88 19.09 -0.85
C ALA A 87 -14.78 18.48 -1.94
N GLY A 88 -16.09 18.39 -1.67
CA GLY A 88 -17.05 17.70 -2.55
C GLY A 88 -17.26 16.22 -2.23
N GLY A 89 -16.56 15.70 -1.22
CA GLY A 89 -16.61 14.29 -0.81
C GLY A 89 -15.70 13.40 -1.65
N TRP A 90 -15.57 12.14 -1.24
CA TRP A 90 -14.74 11.16 -1.94
C TRP A 90 -15.28 10.81 -3.32
N ASP A 91 -14.42 10.89 -4.34
CA ASP A 91 -14.61 10.37 -5.69
C ASP A 91 -13.46 9.44 -6.08
N ALA A 92 -13.79 8.22 -6.50
CA ALA A 92 -12.77 7.21 -6.83
C ALA A 92 -11.85 7.62 -8.00
N ILE A 93 -12.36 8.42 -8.93
CA ILE A 93 -11.60 8.85 -10.11
C ILE A 93 -10.93 10.20 -9.86
N GLU A 94 -11.68 11.21 -9.40
CA GLU A 94 -11.12 12.56 -9.21
C GLU A 94 -10.07 12.60 -8.08
N ASP A 95 -10.29 11.84 -6.99
CA ASP A 95 -9.34 11.74 -5.89
C ASP A 95 -8.30 10.61 -6.08
N ASN A 96 -8.35 9.89 -7.21
CA ASN A 96 -7.54 8.70 -7.48
C ASN A 96 -7.55 7.72 -6.27
N ALA A 97 -8.77 7.44 -5.78
CA ALA A 97 -9.01 6.64 -4.60
C ALA A 97 -9.68 5.32 -4.97
N LEU A 98 -9.27 4.23 -4.32
CA LEU A 98 -9.96 2.96 -4.45
C LEU A 98 -11.00 2.85 -3.34
N ILE A 99 -12.27 2.92 -3.72
CA ILE A 99 -13.41 2.83 -2.80
C ILE A 99 -14.07 1.46 -2.92
N ILE A 100 -14.12 0.76 -1.80
CA ILE A 100 -14.60 -0.62 -1.70
C ILE A 100 -15.66 -0.68 -0.61
N TYR A 101 -16.72 -1.44 -0.86
CA TYR A 101 -17.68 -1.83 0.16
C TYR A 101 -17.38 -3.25 0.63
N GLU A 102 -17.26 -3.42 1.93
CA GLU A 102 -17.16 -4.73 2.58
C GLU A 102 -18.42 -5.00 3.40
N SER A 103 -18.81 -6.26 3.55
CA SER A 103 -19.89 -6.63 4.48
C SER A 103 -19.54 -6.31 5.93
N SER A 104 -20.49 -5.77 6.68
CA SER A 104 -20.32 -5.45 8.10
C SER A 104 -20.58 -6.68 8.97
N TYR A 105 -19.70 -6.94 9.92
CA TYR A 105 -19.80 -8.07 10.85
C TYR A 105 -19.68 -7.60 12.30
N THR A 106 -20.31 -8.33 13.23
CA THR A 106 -20.24 -8.05 14.68
C THR A 106 -18.90 -8.38 15.31
N LYS A 107 -18.05 -9.16 14.63
CA LYS A 107 -16.73 -9.59 15.09
C LYS A 107 -15.73 -9.61 13.94
N ASN A 108 -14.46 -9.80 14.28
CA ASN A 108 -13.38 -9.93 13.30
C ASN A 108 -13.62 -11.13 12.35
N ARG A 109 -12.94 -11.13 11.21
CA ARG A 109 -13.10 -12.16 10.16
C ARG A 109 -12.64 -13.56 10.59
N GLN A 110 -11.80 -13.64 11.61
CA GLN A 110 -11.27 -14.91 12.13
C GLN A 110 -12.23 -15.57 13.12
N SER A 111 -13.20 -14.82 13.65
CA SER A 111 -14.22 -15.32 14.56
C SER A 111 -15.21 -16.21 13.81
N SER A 112 -15.41 -17.44 14.30
CA SER A 112 -16.40 -18.39 13.78
C SER A 112 -17.83 -18.02 14.15
N ASP A 113 -18.01 -17.20 15.19
CA ASP A 113 -19.28 -16.72 15.72
C ASP A 113 -19.63 -15.30 15.25
N ARG A 114 -18.95 -14.79 14.23
CA ARG A 114 -19.29 -13.51 13.61
C ARG A 114 -20.69 -13.59 13.00
N GLN A 115 -21.47 -12.53 13.18
CA GLN A 115 -22.77 -12.39 12.54
C GLN A 115 -22.72 -11.27 11.53
N LEU A 116 -23.35 -11.50 10.38
CA LEU A 116 -23.55 -10.50 9.36
C LEU A 116 -24.58 -9.47 9.84
N ILE A 117 -24.32 -8.20 9.58
CA ILE A 117 -25.16 -7.10 10.06
C ILE A 117 -26.13 -6.70 8.97
N TYR A 118 -27.40 -6.59 9.35
CA TYR A 118 -28.50 -6.20 8.48
C TYR A 118 -28.94 -4.77 8.75
N LYS A 119 -29.51 -4.14 7.72
CA LYS A 119 -30.24 -2.90 7.84
C LYS A 119 -31.52 -3.12 8.64
N LYS A 120 -31.81 -2.13 9.48
CA LYS A 120 -32.96 -2.12 10.37
C LYS A 120 -34.25 -1.94 9.56
N ASP A 121 -35.25 -2.76 9.88
CA ASP A 121 -36.63 -2.66 9.38
C ASP A 121 -36.75 -2.64 7.83
N MET A 122 -35.90 -3.39 7.12
CA MET A 122 -35.84 -3.40 5.65
C MET A 122 -35.61 -4.80 5.06
N PRO A 123 -36.66 -5.57 4.71
CA PRO A 123 -38.08 -5.28 4.93
C PRO A 123 -38.62 -5.73 6.30
N HIS A 124 -37.86 -6.53 7.06
CA HIS A 124 -38.32 -7.12 8.32
C HIS A 124 -37.68 -6.45 9.54
N ALA A 125 -38.35 -6.55 10.69
CA ALA A 125 -37.81 -6.08 11.97
C ALA A 125 -36.58 -6.89 12.40
N CYS A 126 -35.73 -6.30 13.25
CA CYS A 126 -34.46 -6.90 13.67
C CYS A 126 -34.57 -8.20 14.49
N ASP A 127 -35.73 -8.47 15.07
CA ASP A 127 -36.07 -9.69 15.81
C ASP A 127 -36.83 -10.73 14.97
N SER A 128 -37.08 -10.44 13.68
CA SER A 128 -37.78 -11.34 12.78
C SER A 128 -36.97 -12.61 12.48
N SER A 129 -37.66 -13.75 12.38
CA SER A 129 -37.06 -14.99 11.86
C SER A 129 -36.65 -14.90 10.39
N LEU A 130 -37.15 -13.89 9.66
CA LEU A 130 -36.83 -13.61 8.26
C LEU A 130 -35.76 -12.51 8.09
N LEU A 131 -35.01 -12.19 9.15
CA LEU A 131 -33.96 -11.17 9.11
C LEU A 131 -32.95 -11.37 7.97
N TYR A 132 -32.71 -12.61 7.55
CA TYR A 132 -31.78 -12.93 6.45
C TYR A 132 -32.22 -12.38 5.08
N GLU A 133 -33.49 -11.99 4.92
CA GLU A 133 -34.01 -11.35 3.72
C GLU A 133 -33.76 -9.83 3.72
N ASN A 134 -33.33 -9.26 4.85
CA ASN A 134 -32.97 -7.86 4.91
C ASN A 134 -31.70 -7.57 4.11
N GLN A 135 -31.57 -6.32 3.66
CA GLN A 135 -30.34 -5.87 3.05
C GLN A 135 -29.20 -5.85 4.08
N TYR A 136 -28.02 -6.33 3.68
CA TYR A 136 -26.81 -6.26 4.51
C TYR A 136 -26.27 -4.83 4.63
N SER A 137 -25.76 -4.50 5.81
CA SER A 137 -25.00 -3.29 6.06
C SER A 137 -23.54 -3.48 5.62
N THR A 138 -22.93 -2.42 5.10
CA THR A 138 -21.58 -2.47 4.51
C THR A 138 -20.69 -1.37 5.07
N ASN A 139 -19.45 -1.67 5.43
CA ASN A 139 -18.47 -0.62 5.74
C ASN A 139 -17.84 -0.12 4.43
N THR A 140 -17.36 1.11 4.42
CA THR A 140 -16.63 1.68 3.28
C THR A 140 -15.15 1.74 3.58
N LEU A 141 -14.33 1.12 2.73
CA LEU A 141 -12.87 1.21 2.77
C LEU A 141 -12.40 2.10 1.64
N ILE A 142 -11.49 3.01 1.95
CA ILE A 142 -10.94 3.98 1.02
C ILE A 142 -9.42 3.89 1.08
N LEU A 143 -8.80 3.55 -0.04
CA LEU A 143 -7.36 3.60 -0.22
C LEU A 143 -7.01 4.82 -1.06
N PHE A 144 -6.18 5.71 -0.53
CA PHE A 144 -5.84 6.98 -1.18
C PHE A 144 -4.42 7.40 -0.83
N VAL A 145 -3.81 8.23 -1.69
CA VAL A 145 -2.47 8.76 -1.45
C VAL A 145 -2.57 10.18 -0.91
N ASN A 146 -1.89 10.45 0.20
CA ASN A 146 -1.70 11.80 0.72
C ASN A 146 -0.27 11.94 1.25
N ASN A 147 0.40 13.06 0.94
CA ASN A 147 1.77 13.34 1.39
C ASN A 147 2.76 12.17 1.19
N LYS A 148 2.75 11.56 -0.01
CA LYS A 148 3.59 10.40 -0.38
C LYS A 148 3.36 9.15 0.49
N LYS A 149 2.21 9.03 1.13
CA LYS A 149 1.80 7.85 1.89
C LYS A 149 0.48 7.31 1.36
N LEU A 150 0.41 6.00 1.20
CA LEU A 150 -0.84 5.30 0.89
C LEU A 150 -1.55 5.04 2.21
N TYR A 151 -2.71 5.66 2.39
CA TYR A 151 -3.55 5.49 3.56
C TYR A 151 -4.71 4.56 3.26
N ARG A 152 -5.17 3.88 4.30
CA ARG A 152 -6.45 3.18 4.36
C ARG A 152 -7.34 3.86 5.39
N ARG A 153 -8.46 4.41 4.93
CA ARG A 153 -9.56 4.91 5.76
C ARG A 153 -10.70 3.90 5.81
N ILE A 154 -11.29 3.75 6.97
CA ILE A 154 -12.48 2.94 7.21
C ILE A 154 -13.59 3.88 7.66
N LEU A 155 -14.71 3.86 6.96
CA LEU A 155 -15.92 4.54 7.36
C LEU A 155 -16.99 3.51 7.67
N ILE A 156 -17.70 3.71 8.77
CA ILE A 156 -18.80 2.83 9.17
C ILE A 156 -20.12 3.54 8.86
N PRO A 157 -21.17 2.79 8.46
CA PRO A 157 -22.47 3.38 8.26
C PRO A 157 -23.07 3.86 9.58
N ASP A 158 -24.10 4.71 9.53
CA ASP A 158 -24.87 5.09 10.70
C ASP A 158 -25.44 3.84 11.38
N GLN A 159 -24.97 3.58 12.61
CA GLN A 159 -25.29 2.39 13.37
C GLN A 159 -26.75 2.39 13.86
N SER A 160 -27.42 3.54 13.91
CA SER A 160 -28.84 3.63 14.28
C SER A 160 -29.77 2.98 13.25
N ASN A 161 -29.29 2.84 12.01
CA ASN A 161 -29.99 2.20 10.88
C ASN A 161 -29.64 0.71 10.73
N ASN A 162 -28.92 0.12 11.69
CA ASN A 162 -28.52 -1.30 11.65
C ASN A 162 -29.17 -2.08 12.81
N CYS A 163 -29.39 -3.37 12.60
CA CYS A 163 -29.90 -4.26 13.66
C CYS A 163 -28.86 -4.62 14.73
N LEU A 164 -27.58 -4.54 14.37
CA LEU A 164 -26.44 -4.83 15.24
C LEU A 164 -25.31 -3.83 14.94
N THR A 165 -24.33 -3.76 15.83
CA THR A 165 -23.18 -2.86 15.69
C THR A 165 -21.99 -3.53 15.00
N THR A 166 -21.34 -2.82 14.08
CA THR A 166 -20.15 -3.30 13.38
C THR A 166 -18.94 -3.38 14.30
N PHE A 167 -18.11 -4.42 14.10
CA PHE A 167 -16.81 -4.56 14.76
C PHE A 167 -15.79 -3.54 14.27
N ARG A 168 -15.95 -3.05 13.03
CA ARG A 168 -15.05 -2.05 12.47
C ARG A 168 -15.18 -0.74 13.26
N GLN A 169 -14.06 -0.03 13.33
CA GLN A 169 -14.02 1.32 13.86
C GLN A 169 -13.81 2.29 12.71
N GLN A 170 -14.54 3.41 12.74
CA GLN A 170 -14.27 4.52 11.83
C GLN A 170 -12.88 5.08 12.10
N THR A 171 -12.13 5.36 11.05
CA THR A 171 -10.82 6.02 11.12
C THR A 171 -10.88 7.42 10.52
N CYS A 172 -9.91 8.25 10.90
CA CYS A 172 -9.82 9.66 10.53
C CYS A 172 -8.33 10.06 10.40
N PRO A 173 -8.05 11.25 9.85
CA PRO A 173 -6.66 11.70 9.72
C PRO A 173 -5.93 11.66 11.06
N PRO A 174 -4.64 11.29 11.08
CA PRO A 174 -3.88 11.12 12.33
C PRO A 174 -3.76 12.39 13.18
N GLU A 175 -3.94 13.57 12.57
CA GLU A 175 -3.89 14.87 13.25
C GLU A 175 -5.17 15.15 14.07
N VAL A 176 -6.22 14.35 13.88
CA VAL A 176 -7.51 14.52 14.53
C VAL A 176 -7.65 13.46 15.63
N GLY A 177 -7.65 13.87 16.89
CA GLY A 177 -7.77 12.96 18.05
C GLY A 177 -9.16 12.41 18.34
N SER A 178 -10.15 12.57 17.44
CA SER A 178 -11.55 12.18 17.70
C SER A 178 -11.87 10.72 17.35
N CYS A 179 -10.98 10.03 16.65
CA CYS A 179 -11.13 8.62 16.32
C CYS A 179 -9.75 7.97 16.04
N PRO A 180 -9.67 6.63 15.92
CA PRO A 180 -8.44 5.95 15.53
C PRO A 180 -7.87 6.50 14.20
N SER A 181 -6.55 6.64 14.14
CA SER A 181 -5.88 7.15 12.94
C SER A 181 -5.99 6.21 11.74
N ASP A 182 -6.09 6.79 10.55
CA ASP A 182 -5.98 6.07 9.27
C ASP A 182 -4.70 5.23 9.24
N SER A 183 -4.80 4.01 8.70
CA SER A 183 -3.65 3.10 8.62
C SER A 183 -2.74 3.49 7.47
N ILE A 184 -1.43 3.60 7.70
CA ILE A 184 -0.44 3.74 6.64
C ILE A 184 -0.15 2.36 6.06
N ILE A 185 -0.39 2.20 4.76
CA ILE A 185 -0.15 0.95 4.02
C ILE A 185 1.23 0.95 3.36
N ALA A 186 1.65 2.10 2.84
CA ALA A 186 2.98 2.31 2.27
C ALA A 186 3.45 3.76 2.47
N GLU A 187 4.76 3.95 2.55
CA GLU A 187 5.41 5.26 2.52
C GLU A 187 6.26 5.39 1.26
N ASN A 188 6.69 6.61 0.96
CA ASN A 188 7.47 6.93 -0.23
C ASN A 188 6.72 6.65 -1.54
N VAL A 189 5.40 6.82 -1.52
CA VAL A 189 4.54 6.62 -2.69
C VAL A 189 4.77 7.75 -3.67
N LYS A 190 5.25 7.39 -4.86
CA LYS A 190 5.37 8.27 -6.01
C LYS A 190 4.09 8.27 -6.83
N GLU A 191 3.49 7.10 -7.03
CA GLU A 191 2.29 6.94 -7.84
C GLU A 191 1.44 5.77 -7.34
N LEU A 192 0.13 5.98 -7.31
CA LEU A 192 -0.89 4.93 -7.24
C LEU A 192 -1.65 4.98 -8.55
N LYS A 193 -1.75 3.85 -9.25
CA LYS A 193 -2.53 3.72 -10.48
C LYS A 193 -3.57 2.63 -10.33
N LEU A 194 -4.82 3.01 -10.58
CA LEU A 194 -5.99 2.13 -10.49
C LEU A 194 -6.57 1.92 -11.89
N ARG A 195 -6.84 0.66 -12.25
CA ARG A 195 -7.52 0.31 -13.50
C ARG A 195 -8.64 -0.66 -13.21
N TYR A 196 -9.79 -0.44 -13.84
CA TYR A 196 -11.04 -1.11 -13.55
C TYR A 196 -11.49 -1.94 -14.75
N PHE A 197 -11.92 -3.19 -14.53
CA PHE A 197 -12.28 -4.11 -15.61
C PHE A 197 -13.66 -4.75 -15.42
N ARG A 198 -14.39 -4.88 -16.53
CA ARG A 198 -15.75 -5.45 -16.55
C ARG A 198 -15.76 -6.98 -16.61
N ARG A 199 -16.82 -7.56 -16.05
CA ARG A 199 -17.08 -9.03 -15.97
C ARG A 199 -17.05 -9.75 -17.31
N ASN A 200 -17.54 -9.12 -18.39
CA ASN A 200 -17.88 -9.87 -19.60
C ASN A 200 -16.67 -10.39 -20.40
N ASN A 201 -15.46 -9.89 -20.18
CA ASN A 201 -14.26 -10.43 -20.82
C ASN A 201 -12.96 -10.36 -19.99
N ASN A 202 -12.99 -9.89 -18.74
CA ASN A 202 -11.80 -9.68 -17.86
C ASN A 202 -10.62 -8.91 -18.51
N GLN A 203 -10.77 -8.35 -19.71
CA GLN A 203 -9.70 -7.70 -20.47
C GLN A 203 -10.09 -6.29 -20.94
N GLU A 204 -11.39 -5.97 -20.96
CA GLU A 204 -11.87 -4.64 -21.29
C GLU A 204 -11.78 -3.74 -20.05
N GLU A 205 -10.80 -2.84 -20.08
CA GLU A 205 -10.68 -1.75 -19.12
C GLU A 205 -11.82 -0.76 -19.36
N ILE A 206 -12.48 -0.36 -18.27
CA ILE A 206 -13.39 0.78 -18.30
C ILE A 206 -12.52 2.01 -18.02
N ASP A 207 -12.46 2.93 -18.98
CA ASP A 207 -11.64 4.12 -18.83
C ASP A 207 -12.22 5.08 -17.76
N ALA A 208 -11.35 5.90 -17.21
CA ALA A 208 -11.67 6.84 -16.15
C ALA A 208 -12.75 7.86 -16.55
N ALA A 209 -12.76 8.33 -17.80
CA ALA A 209 -13.74 9.32 -18.26
C ALA A 209 -15.15 8.72 -18.35
N THR A 210 -15.25 7.46 -18.78
CA THR A 210 -16.51 6.69 -18.75
C THR A 210 -17.02 6.49 -17.33
N LEU A 211 -16.13 6.17 -16.37
CA LEU A 211 -16.52 6.01 -14.96
C LEU A 211 -16.95 7.33 -14.31
N LEU A 212 -16.32 8.46 -14.67
CA LEU A 212 -16.73 9.80 -14.25
C LEU A 212 -18.11 10.18 -14.81
N ALA A 213 -18.32 9.96 -16.10
CA ALA A 213 -19.58 10.28 -16.76
C ALA A 213 -20.74 9.36 -16.32
N SER A 214 -20.43 8.13 -15.90
CA SER A 214 -21.42 7.13 -15.48
C SER A 214 -20.96 6.32 -14.26
N PRO A 215 -21.03 6.89 -13.03
CA PRO A 215 -20.59 6.22 -11.81
C PRO A 215 -21.33 4.92 -11.48
N SER A 216 -22.50 4.68 -12.09
CA SER A 216 -23.25 3.42 -11.94
C SER A 216 -22.49 2.22 -12.51
N PHE A 217 -21.53 2.42 -13.42
CA PHE A 217 -20.72 1.35 -13.98
C PHE A 217 -19.75 0.73 -12.99
N PHE A 218 -19.50 1.37 -11.84
CA PHE A 218 -18.71 0.76 -10.76
C PHE A 218 -19.31 -0.56 -10.25
N VAL A 219 -20.63 -0.74 -10.32
CA VAL A 219 -21.31 -2.01 -9.96
C VAL A 219 -20.84 -3.17 -10.84
N GLN A 220 -20.45 -2.88 -12.08
CA GLN A 220 -20.13 -3.88 -13.11
C GLN A 220 -18.65 -4.28 -13.10
N ILE A 221 -17.85 -3.61 -12.26
CA ILE A 221 -16.44 -3.90 -12.08
C ILE A 221 -16.31 -5.24 -11.37
N SER A 222 -15.60 -6.14 -12.03
CA SER A 222 -15.31 -7.48 -11.50
C SER A 222 -13.86 -7.63 -11.06
N ARG A 223 -13.00 -6.70 -11.46
CA ARG A 223 -11.56 -6.79 -11.28
C ARG A 223 -10.93 -5.41 -11.24
N VAL A 224 -10.00 -5.24 -10.31
CA VAL A 224 -9.21 -4.01 -10.15
C VAL A 224 -7.74 -4.36 -10.19
N GLU A 225 -7.01 -3.63 -11.01
CA GLU A 225 -5.56 -3.66 -11.05
C GLU A 225 -5.03 -2.43 -10.30
N LEU A 226 -4.22 -2.70 -9.28
CA LEU A 226 -3.56 -1.67 -8.49
C LEU A 226 -2.06 -1.76 -8.76
N SER A 227 -1.50 -0.66 -9.27
CA SER A 227 -0.05 -0.50 -9.44
C SER A 227 0.45 0.58 -8.49
N LEU A 228 1.47 0.25 -7.70
CA LEU A 228 2.08 1.12 -6.71
C LEU A 228 3.54 1.34 -7.07
N THR A 229 3.90 2.61 -7.24
CA THR A 229 5.28 3.04 -7.47
C THR A 229 5.81 3.71 -6.21
N LEU A 230 6.88 3.16 -5.65
CA LEU A 230 7.59 3.75 -4.51
C LEU A 230 8.92 4.36 -4.98
N GLU A 231 9.30 5.51 -4.43
CA GLU A 231 10.55 6.20 -4.75
C GLU A 231 11.22 6.79 -3.51
N LYS A 232 12.51 6.47 -3.31
CA LYS A 232 13.35 7.06 -2.26
C LYS A 232 14.62 7.63 -2.89
N MET A 233 15.08 8.77 -2.39
CA MET A 233 16.36 9.35 -2.77
C MET A 233 17.49 8.69 -1.97
N VAL A 234 18.49 8.15 -2.66
CA VAL A 234 19.69 7.55 -2.07
C VAL A 234 20.90 8.18 -2.74
N ASN A 235 21.72 8.90 -1.98
CA ASN A 235 22.88 9.65 -2.52
C ASN A 235 22.51 10.57 -3.69
N ALA A 236 21.38 11.28 -3.59
CA ALA A 236 20.83 12.16 -4.63
C ALA A 236 20.38 11.45 -5.92
N GLU A 237 20.39 10.12 -5.97
CA GLU A 237 19.82 9.32 -7.05
C GLU A 237 18.46 8.73 -6.63
N PRO A 238 17.43 8.79 -7.48
CA PRO A 238 16.14 8.18 -7.18
C PRO A 238 16.20 6.67 -7.36
N VAL A 239 15.88 5.93 -6.30
CA VAL A 239 15.62 4.49 -6.35
C VAL A 239 14.11 4.29 -6.43
N THR A 240 13.64 3.74 -7.55
CA THR A 240 12.21 3.49 -7.80
C THR A 240 11.92 2.00 -7.86
N VAL A 241 10.78 1.62 -7.29
CA VAL A 241 10.25 0.26 -7.32
C VAL A 241 8.79 0.30 -7.74
N ASN A 242 8.43 -0.58 -8.68
CA ASN A 242 7.05 -0.75 -9.12
C ASN A 242 6.55 -2.11 -8.65
N ALA A 243 5.41 -2.14 -7.97
CA ALA A 243 4.71 -3.36 -7.65
C ALA A 243 3.28 -3.29 -8.19
N LYS A 244 2.73 -4.44 -8.56
CA LYS A 244 1.43 -4.53 -9.19
C LYS A 244 0.68 -5.74 -8.67
N ILE A 245 -0.61 -5.57 -8.40
CA ILE A 245 -1.53 -6.66 -8.11
C ILE A 245 -2.79 -6.51 -8.93
N ASP A 246 -3.34 -7.64 -9.35
CA ASP A 246 -4.63 -7.73 -10.02
C ASP A 246 -5.54 -8.62 -9.18
N ILE A 247 -6.70 -8.10 -8.79
CA ILE A 247 -7.64 -8.82 -7.93
C ILE A 247 -8.99 -8.84 -8.59
N LYS A 248 -9.43 -10.07 -8.87
CA LYS A 248 -10.79 -10.37 -9.26
C LYS A 248 -11.64 -10.51 -8.00
N LYS A 249 -12.82 -9.89 -8.02
CA LYS A 249 -13.86 -10.09 -7.03
C LYS A 249 -14.18 -11.59 -6.92
N VAL A 250 -14.24 -12.11 -5.70
CA VAL A 250 -14.74 -13.46 -5.43
C VAL A 250 -16.27 -13.40 -5.51
N GLU A 251 -16.85 -14.20 -6.40
CA GLU A 251 -18.31 -14.31 -6.57
C GLU A 251 -18.94 -15.20 -5.51
#